data_AF-U5QFP9-F1
#
_entry.id   AF-U5QFP9-F1
#
_cell.length_a   1.000
_cell.length_b   1.000
_cell.length_c   1.000
_cell.angle_alpha   90.00
_cell.angle_beta   90.00
_cell.angle_gamma   90.00
#
_symmetry.space_group_name_H-M   'P 1'
#
loop_
_entity.id
_entity.type
_entity.pdbx_description
1 polymer ?
#
loop_
_entity_poly.entity_id
_entity_poly.type
_entity_poly.pdbx_seq_one_letter_code
_entity_poly.pdbx_strand_id
1 'polypeptide(L)' 'MSILSHDEITRLTPQERLALIEQLWDSLDETALPLPASQQTELASRLDTLEQDRTRAVNWEQLQALMAQRCP' A
#
# COMPACT_ATOMS: atom_id res chain seq x y z
N MET A 1 -22.74 11.71 -9.27
CA MET A 1 -22.04 11.16 -8.09
C MET A 1 -21.99 12.25 -7.05
N SER A 2 -22.57 12.03 -5.87
CA SER A 2 -22.44 12.96 -4.75
C SER A 2 -21.14 12.64 -4.03
N ILE A 3 -20.28 13.63 -3.87
CA ILE A 3 -19.04 13.49 -3.10
C ILE A 3 -19.46 13.55 -1.63
N LEU A 4 -19.05 12.56 -0.83
CA LEU A 4 -19.23 12.61 0.62
C LEU A 4 -18.51 13.85 1.16
N SER A 5 -19.25 14.68 1.88
CA SER A 5 -18.69 15.87 2.51
C SER A 5 -17.78 15.49 3.68
N HIS A 6 -16.83 16.36 3.99
CA HIS A 6 -15.94 16.15 5.13
C HIS A 6 -16.73 15.98 6.45
N ASP A 7 -17.82 16.72 6.62
CA ASP A 7 -18.68 16.65 7.81
C ASP A 7 -19.40 15.30 7.96
N GLU A 8 -19.78 14.66 6.86
CA GLU A 8 -20.36 13.31 6.90
C GLU A 8 -19.32 12.27 7.33
N ILE A 9 -18.06 12.41 6.91
CA ILE A 9 -16.96 11.51 7.26
C ILE A 9 -16.53 11.68 8.74
N THR A 10 -16.55 12.91 9.26
CA THR A 10 -16.15 13.17 10.65
C THR A 10 -17.17 12.68 11.68
N ARG A 11 -18.44 12.56 11.29
CA ARG A 11 -19.52 11.99 12.13
C ARG A 11 -19.45 10.47 12.29
N LEU A 12 -18.73 9.78 11.40
CA LEU A 12 -18.52 8.33 11.51
C LEU A 12 -17.68 8.00 12.73
N THR A 13 -18.08 6.97 13.46
CA THR A 13 -17.22 6.33 14.45
C THR A 13 -15.97 5.74 13.78
N PRO A 14 -14.90 5.45 14.54
CA PRO A 14 -13.71 4.82 13.98
C PRO A 14 -14.00 3.50 13.24
N GLN A 15 -14.95 2.68 13.73
CA GLN A 15 -15.33 1.42 13.09
C GLN A 15 -16.08 1.66 11.78
N GLU A 16 -17.05 2.57 11.76
CA GLU A 16 -17.77 2.92 10.53
C GLU A 16 -16.85 3.53 9.48
N ARG A 17 -15.84 4.30 9.91
CA ARG A 17 -14.82 4.84 9.00
C ARG A 17 -13.98 3.74 8.37
N LEU A 18 -13.59 2.72 9.12
CA LEU A 18 -12.86 1.57 8.59
C LEU A 18 -13.73 0.76 7.60
N ALA A 19 -15.00 0.52 7.95
CA ALA A 19 -15.95 -0.16 7.06
C ALA A 19 -16.17 0.63 5.76
N LEU A 20 -16.25 1.96 5.83
CA LEU A 20 -16.33 2.81 4.64
C LEU A 20 -15.06 2.72 3.79
N ILE A 21 -13.87 2.72 4.40
CA ILE A 21 -12.60 2.56 3.66
C ILE A 21 -12.58 1.22 2.92
N GLU A 22 -13.00 0.13 3.56
CA GLU A 22 -13.10 -1.19 2.95
C GLU A 22 -14.06 -1.20 1.76
N GLN A 23 -15.28 -0.68 1.94
CA GLN A 23 -16.26 -0.59 0.85
C GLN A 23 -15.79 0.27 -0.32
N LEU A 24 -15.13 1.40 -0.04
CA LEU A 24 -14.55 2.24 -1.07
C LEU A 24 -13.43 1.51 -1.80
N TRP A 25 -12.58 0.78 -1.09
CA TRP A 25 -11.49 0.01 -1.67
C TRP A 25 -12.01 -1.10 -2.59
N ASP A 26 -13.00 -1.85 -2.15
CA ASP A 26 -13.64 -2.93 -2.93
C ASP A 26 -14.43 -2.41 -4.14
N SER A 27 -14.83 -1.13 -4.11
CA SER A 27 -15.53 -0.49 -5.24
C SER A 27 -14.61 -0.08 -6.40
N LEU A 28 -13.29 -0.12 -6.19
CA LEU A 28 -12.32 0.26 -7.22
C LEU A 28 -11.99 -0.94 -8.12
N ASP A 29 -12.19 -0.78 -9.42
CA ASP A 29 -11.66 -1.70 -10.41
C ASP A 29 -10.16 -1.49 -10.64
N GLU A 30 -9.43 -2.53 -11.04
CA GLU A 30 -8.00 -2.48 -11.38
C GLU A 30 -7.66 -1.39 -12.41
N THR A 31 -8.62 -1.06 -13.27
CA THR A 31 -8.45 -0.07 -14.34
C THR A 31 -8.79 1.36 -13.91
N ALA A 32 -9.40 1.54 -12.72
CA ALA A 32 -9.83 2.84 -12.22
C ALA A 32 -8.65 3.74 -11.86
N LEU A 33 -7.51 3.16 -11.51
CA LEU A 33 -6.29 3.86 -11.12
C LEU A 33 -5.08 3.28 -11.86
N PRO A 34 -4.93 3.56 -13.18
CA PRO A 34 -3.82 3.03 -13.95
C PRO A 34 -2.50 3.60 -13.43
N LEU A 35 -1.53 2.72 -13.21
CA LEU A 35 -0.18 3.12 -12.82
C LEU A 35 0.52 3.86 -13.97
N PRO A 36 1.33 4.89 -13.70
CA PRO A 36 2.23 5.46 -14.70
C PRO A 36 3.12 4.40 -15.35
N ALA A 37 3.42 4.55 -16.63
CA ALA A 37 4.22 3.57 -17.38
C ALA A 37 5.58 3.27 -16.70
N SER A 38 6.21 4.28 -16.09
CA SER A 38 7.45 4.12 -15.33
C SER A 38 7.29 3.18 -14.13
N GLN A 39 6.16 3.26 -13.41
CA GLN A 39 5.87 2.40 -12.28
C GLN A 39 5.51 0.98 -12.72
N GLN A 40 4.79 0.83 -13.84
CA GLN A 40 4.49 -0.49 -14.42
C GLN A 40 5.76 -1.22 -14.84
N THR A 41 6.69 -0.54 -15.51
CA THR A 41 7.98 -1.11 -15.91
C THR A 41 8.82 -1.53 -14.71
N GLU A 42 8.88 -0.69 -13.66
CA GLU A 42 9.61 -1.02 -12.44
C GLU A 42 8.97 -2.22 -11.72
N LEU A 43 7.64 -2.27 -11.61
CA LEU A 43 6.94 -3.41 -11.03
C LEU A 43 7.22 -4.70 -11.80
N ALA A 44 7.14 -4.65 -13.13
CA ALA A 44 7.46 -5.79 -13.98
C ALA A 44 8.90 -6.28 -13.75
N SER A 45 9.87 -5.36 -13.67
CA SER A 45 11.26 -5.70 -13.38
C SER A 45 11.42 -6.36 -12.01
N ARG A 46 10.73 -5.86 -10.97
CA ARG A 46 10.82 -6.43 -9.61
C ARG A 46 10.13 -7.78 -9.49
N LEU A 47 9.04 -7.98 -10.23
CA LEU A 47 8.36 -9.28 -10.26
C LEU A 47 9.24 -10.33 -10.94
N ASP A 48 9.98 -9.96 -11.98
CA ASP A 48 10.93 -10.85 -12.65
C ASP A 48 12.08 -11.28 -11.73
N THR A 49 12.59 -10.37 -10.88
CA THR A 49 13.68 -10.65 -9.94
C THR A 49 13.22 -11.18 -8.59
N LEU A 50 11.91 -11.24 -8.31
CA LEU A 50 11.35 -11.47 -6.98
C LEU A 50 11.90 -12.73 -6.30
N GLU A 51 11.99 -13.85 -7.03
CA GLU A 51 12.45 -15.12 -6.46
C GLU A 51 13.94 -15.06 -6.09
N GLN A 52 14.75 -14.39 -6.90
CA GLN A 52 16.16 -14.18 -6.61
C GLN A 52 16.34 -13.21 -5.44
N ASP A 53 15.57 -12.12 -5.40
CA ASP A 53 15.60 -11.14 -4.31
C ASP A 53 15.14 -11.74 -2.99
N ARG A 54 14.19 -12.69 -3.01
CA ARG A 54 13.75 -13.43 -1.83
C ARG A 54 14.89 -14.15 -1.13
N THR A 55 15.90 -14.63 -1.85
CA THR A 55 17.09 -15.26 -1.25
C THR A 55 17.94 -14.30 -0.42
N ARG A 56 17.79 -12.99 -0.67
CA ARG A 56 18.48 -11.90 0.03
C ARG A 56 17.59 -11.21 1.07
N ALA A 57 16.35 -11.64 1.21
CA ALA A 57 15.43 -11.09 2.19
C ALA A 57 15.93 -11.37 3.61
N VAL A 58 15.84 -10.37 4.46
CA VAL A 58 16.09 -10.49 5.90
C VAL A 58 14.76 -10.44 6.63
N ASN A 59 14.69 -11.07 7.80
CA ASN A 59 13.54 -10.90 8.67
C ASN A 59 13.52 -9.50 9.29
N TRP A 60 12.40 -9.18 9.93
CA TRP A 60 12.16 -7.86 10.49
C TRP A 60 13.16 -7.51 11.61
N GLU A 61 13.48 -8.48 12.47
CA GLU A 61 14.44 -8.31 13.56
C GLU A 61 15.84 -8.00 13.05
N GLN A 62 16.27 -8.69 11.99
CA GLN A 62 17.54 -8.45 11.30
C GLN A 62 17.59 -7.06 10.68
N LEU A 63 16.50 -6.64 10.01
CA LEU A 63 16.42 -5.29 9.45
C LEU A 63 16.53 -4.22 10.54
N GLN A 64 15.80 -4.37 11.64
CA GLN A 64 15.86 -3.44 12.77
C GLN A 64 17.28 -3.32 13.34
N ALA A 65 17.98 -4.45 13.52
CA ALA A 65 19.35 -4.45 14.00
C ALA A 65 20.31 -3.72 13.03
N LEU A 66 20.15 -3.92 11.72
CA LEU A 66 20.93 -3.22 10.69
C LEU A 66 20.65 -1.72 10.66
N MET A 67 19.40 -1.30 10.90
CA MET A 67 19.02 0.10 10.94
C MET A 67 19.58 0.80 12.19
N ALA A 68 19.49 0.17 13.36
CA ALA A 68 20.06 0.70 14.61
C ALA A 68 21.59 0.85 14.54
N GLN A 69 22.28 0.01 13.76
CA GLN A 69 23.72 0.15 13.53
C GLN A 69 24.09 1.30 12.59
N ARG A 70 23.19 1.70 11.68
CA ARG A 70 23.43 2.75 10.66
C ARG A 70 23.02 4.15 11.12
N CYS A 71 22.11 4.23 12.08
CA CYS A 71 21.71 5.47 12.74
C CYS A 71 22.00 5.33 14.24
N PRO A 72 23.15 5.81 14.75
CA PRO A 72 23.44 5.79 16.18
C PRO A 72 22.47 6.67 16.98
#